data_AF-A0A501QA28-F1
#
_entry.id   AF-A0A501QA28-F1
#
_cell.length_a   1.000
_cell.length_b   1.000
_cell.length_c   1.000
_cell.angle_alpha   90.00
_cell.angle_beta   90.00
_cell.angle_gamma   90.00
#
_symmetry.space_group_name_H-M   'P 1'
#
loop_
_entity.id
_entity.type
_entity.pdbx_description
1 polymer ?
#
loop_
_entity_poly.entity_id
_entity_poly.type
_entity_poly.pdbx_seq_one_letter_code
_entity_poly.pdbx_strand_id
1 'polypeptide(L)'
;MIPIYEQGHQQGIGHGFKSFLRTFIQICENHLDNGRAKSFAFILYDFHDNQIRDILKSQGGFAKLDRLSGSELSIFYIHSNDKKLIKTFNQIFLGAFEIENTAELPGVIFFKIVDRNVEDLQIVELEQNDKMFAFQELYSTIEDYLKDSRNIPKPKKNKLFNFFGNVKKVAVEELIAWVLNESIKKAQNL
;
A
#
# COMPACT_ATOMS: atom_id res chain seq x y z
N MET A 1 4.12 3.21 -9.76
CA MET A 1 2.89 3.47 -8.95
C MET A 1 1.64 3.06 -9.71
N ILE A 2 0.62 2.59 -8.98
CA ILE A 2 -0.58 1.94 -9.54
C ILE A 2 -1.83 2.49 -8.82
N PRO A 3 -2.59 3.40 -9.45
CA PRO A 3 -3.84 3.90 -8.87
C PRO A 3 -4.97 2.87 -8.95
N ILE A 4 -5.84 2.87 -7.94
CA ILE A 4 -7.05 2.05 -7.87
C ILE A 4 -8.27 2.96 -7.89
N TYR A 5 -9.07 2.87 -8.94
CA TYR A 5 -10.23 3.74 -9.20
C TYR A 5 -11.55 3.09 -8.79
N GLU A 6 -12.59 3.87 -8.54
CA GLU A 6 -13.93 3.37 -8.24
C GLU A 6 -14.54 2.56 -9.40
N GLN A 7 -14.51 3.12 -10.60
CA GLN A 7 -14.98 2.47 -11.83
C GLN A 7 -13.80 2.20 -12.77
N GLY A 8 -13.86 1.07 -13.49
CA GLY A 8 -12.79 0.63 -14.37
C GLY A 8 -12.36 1.72 -15.36
N HIS A 9 -11.05 1.97 -15.45
CA HIS A 9 -10.50 2.84 -16.48
C HIS A 9 -10.54 2.13 -17.83
N GLN A 10 -10.94 2.85 -18.88
CA GLN A 10 -10.92 2.35 -20.26
C GLN A 10 -9.65 2.67 -21.05
N GLN A 11 -8.65 3.35 -20.47
CA GLN A 11 -7.32 3.53 -21.07
C GLN A 11 -6.39 4.24 -20.08
N GLY A 12 -5.42 3.53 -19.46
CA GLY A 12 -4.46 4.10 -18.51
C GLY A 12 -3.76 3.08 -17.60
N ILE A 13 -2.83 3.55 -16.76
CA ILE A 13 -2.18 2.77 -15.70
C ILE A 13 -3.13 2.76 -14.49
N GLY A 14 -3.60 1.58 -14.06
CA GLY A 14 -4.42 1.43 -12.85
C GLY A 14 -5.48 0.34 -12.95
N HIS A 15 -6.21 0.12 -11.86
CA HIS A 15 -7.24 -0.93 -11.77
C HIS A 15 -8.55 -0.38 -11.20
N GLY A 16 -9.69 -0.85 -11.68
CA GLY A 16 -10.97 -0.61 -10.99
C GLY A 16 -11.01 -1.40 -9.69
N PHE A 17 -11.56 -0.84 -8.61
CA PHE A 17 -11.50 -1.37 -7.25
C PHE A 17 -11.96 -2.83 -7.16
N LYS A 18 -13.13 -3.16 -7.72
CA LYS A 18 -13.63 -4.54 -7.73
C LYS A 18 -12.73 -5.50 -8.52
N SER A 19 -12.16 -5.04 -9.64
CA SER A 19 -11.23 -5.83 -10.45
C SER A 19 -9.93 -6.06 -9.69
N PHE A 20 -9.40 -4.99 -9.10
CA PHE A 20 -8.21 -5.02 -8.26
C PHE A 20 -8.34 -6.03 -7.13
N LEU A 21 -9.41 -5.99 -6.34
CA LEU A 21 -9.60 -6.95 -5.24
C LEU A 21 -9.66 -8.40 -5.73
N ARG A 22 -10.26 -8.66 -6.89
CA ARG A 22 -10.34 -10.02 -7.48
C ARG A 22 -9.02 -10.52 -8.03
N THR A 23 -8.16 -9.63 -8.53
CA THR A 23 -6.92 -10.00 -9.24
C THR A 23 -5.66 -9.53 -8.52
N PHE A 24 -5.76 -9.06 -7.28
CA PHE A 24 -4.65 -8.44 -6.54
C PHE A 24 -3.41 -9.35 -6.50
N ILE A 25 -3.58 -10.62 -6.15
CA ILE A 25 -2.47 -11.57 -6.09
C ILE A 25 -1.88 -11.83 -7.48
N GLN A 26 -2.72 -12.00 -8.49
CA GLN A 26 -2.23 -12.15 -9.86
C GLN A 26 -1.43 -10.93 -10.32
N ILE A 27 -1.84 -9.71 -9.90
CA ILE A 27 -1.09 -8.49 -10.19
C ILE A 27 0.30 -8.56 -9.52
N CYS A 28 0.37 -8.98 -8.25
CA CYS A 28 1.64 -9.15 -7.56
C CYS A 28 2.53 -10.22 -8.21
N GLU A 29 1.99 -11.41 -8.48
CA GLU A 29 2.72 -12.49 -9.17
C GLU A 29 3.25 -12.03 -10.53
N ASN A 30 2.40 -11.40 -11.35
CA ASN A 30 2.83 -10.84 -12.63
C ASN A 30 3.93 -9.78 -12.48
N HIS A 31 3.95 -9.01 -11.39
CA HIS A 31 4.97 -8.01 -11.16
C HIS A 31 6.31 -8.63 -10.75
N LEU A 32 6.29 -9.73 -10.01
CA LEU A 32 7.47 -10.53 -9.70
C LEU A 32 8.03 -11.20 -10.96
N ASP A 33 7.18 -11.91 -11.70
CA ASP A 33 7.56 -12.70 -12.88
C ASP A 33 8.16 -11.85 -14.00
N ASN A 34 7.62 -10.64 -14.20
CA ASN A 34 8.11 -9.72 -15.24
C ASN A 34 9.22 -8.79 -14.74
N GLY A 35 9.74 -8.99 -13.52
CA GLY A 35 10.76 -8.12 -12.92
C GLY A 35 10.32 -6.67 -12.74
N ARG A 36 9.00 -6.43 -12.67
CA ARG A 36 8.39 -5.10 -12.52
C ARG A 36 8.45 -4.62 -11.07
N ALA A 37 8.50 -5.52 -10.10
CA ALA A 37 8.73 -5.21 -8.69
C ALA A 37 9.34 -6.40 -7.96
N LYS A 38 10.03 -6.14 -6.86
CA LYS A 38 10.49 -7.15 -5.89
C LYS A 38 9.73 -7.08 -4.56
N SER A 39 9.04 -5.96 -4.34
CA SER A 39 8.30 -5.64 -3.13
C SER A 39 7.08 -4.79 -3.48
N PHE A 40 6.16 -4.66 -2.53
CA PHE A 40 4.89 -3.97 -2.71
C PHE A 40 4.65 -2.99 -1.58
N ALA A 41 3.87 -1.95 -1.86
CA ALA A 41 3.40 -1.04 -0.83
C ALA A 41 1.94 -0.61 -1.05
N PHE A 42 1.26 -0.31 0.04
CA PHE A 42 -0.01 0.42 0.06
C PHE A 42 0.19 1.78 0.71
N ILE A 43 -0.25 2.86 0.05
CA ILE A 43 -0.43 4.15 0.70
C ILE A 43 -1.89 4.24 1.17
N LEU A 44 -2.08 4.35 2.48
CA LEU A 44 -3.37 4.47 3.13
C LEU A 44 -3.55 5.90 3.67
N TYR A 45 -4.71 6.48 3.49
CA TYR A 45 -5.03 7.84 3.95
C TYR A 45 -6.54 8.00 4.20
N ASP A 46 -6.97 8.94 5.04
CA ASP A 46 -8.39 9.26 5.21
C ASP A 46 -8.87 10.25 4.12
N PHE A 47 -10.16 10.24 3.79
CA PHE A 47 -10.79 11.16 2.85
C PHE A 47 -10.49 12.64 3.12
N HIS A 48 -10.33 13.01 4.40
CA HIS A 48 -10.05 14.37 4.84
C HIS A 48 -8.56 14.77 4.73
N ASP A 49 -7.67 13.82 4.43
CA ASP A 49 -6.25 14.08 4.21
C ASP A 49 -6.02 14.64 2.80
N ASN A 50 -6.16 15.96 2.69
CA ASN A 50 -5.90 16.66 1.44
C ASN A 50 -4.41 16.61 1.06
N GLN A 51 -3.48 16.43 2.01
CA GLN A 51 -2.05 16.51 1.73
C GLN A 51 -1.59 15.31 0.89
N ILE A 52 -1.89 14.07 1.34
CA ILE A 52 -1.59 12.86 0.56
C ILE A 52 -2.36 12.85 -0.74
N ARG A 53 -3.64 13.26 -0.72
CA ARG A 53 -4.45 13.33 -1.94
C ARG A 53 -3.87 14.27 -2.97
N ASP A 54 -3.40 15.44 -2.57
CA ASP A 54 -2.79 16.43 -3.46
C ASP A 54 -1.47 15.92 -4.03
N ILE A 55 -0.64 15.27 -3.20
CA ILE A 55 0.60 14.62 -3.66
C ILE A 55 0.31 13.59 -4.76
N LEU A 56 -0.62 12.67 -4.50
CA LEU A 56 -0.97 11.56 -5.38
C LEU A 56 -1.76 11.97 -6.63
N LYS A 57 -2.42 13.15 -6.60
CA LYS A 57 -3.09 13.76 -7.76
C LYS A 57 -2.15 14.62 -8.59
N SER A 58 -1.11 15.19 -7.99
CA SER A 58 -0.16 16.03 -8.71
C SER A 58 0.69 15.20 -9.67
N GLN A 59 0.84 15.65 -10.92
CA GLN A 59 1.72 14.98 -11.89
C GLN A 59 3.17 14.94 -11.39
N GLY A 60 3.63 16.01 -10.73
CA GLY A 60 5.00 16.10 -10.22
C GLY A 60 5.28 15.18 -9.03
N GLY A 61 4.34 15.09 -8.07
CA GLY A 61 4.46 14.19 -6.92
C GLY A 61 4.42 12.73 -7.37
N PHE A 62 3.43 12.38 -8.20
CA PHE A 62 3.31 11.04 -8.78
C PHE A 62 4.59 10.64 -9.55
N ALA A 63 5.07 11.48 -10.47
CA ALA A 63 6.23 11.14 -11.29
C ALA A 63 7.51 10.94 -10.46
N LYS A 64 7.71 11.71 -9.39
CA LYS A 64 8.87 11.55 -8.49
C LYS A 64 8.80 10.24 -7.71
N LEU A 65 7.64 9.91 -7.14
CA LEU A 65 7.44 8.67 -6.40
C LEU A 65 7.51 7.45 -7.32
N ASP A 66 6.95 7.53 -8.52
CA ASP A 66 7.04 6.50 -9.55
C ASP A 66 8.49 6.23 -9.95
N ARG A 67 9.26 7.28 -10.24
CA ARG A 67 10.69 7.19 -10.52
C ARG A 67 11.50 6.62 -9.35
N LEU A 68 11.19 7.02 -8.12
CA LEU A 68 11.84 6.50 -6.92
C LEU A 68 11.58 4.99 -6.78
N SER A 69 10.33 4.56 -6.99
CA SER A 69 9.91 3.17 -6.83
C SER A 69 10.51 2.23 -7.89
N GLY A 70 10.67 2.72 -9.13
CA GLY A 70 11.31 2.00 -10.22
C GLY A 70 10.76 0.58 -10.42
N SER A 71 11.66 -0.37 -10.69
CA SER A 71 11.35 -1.81 -10.77
C SER A 71 11.51 -2.54 -9.44
N GLU A 72 11.74 -1.83 -8.34
CA GLU A 72 12.02 -2.44 -7.03
C GLU A 72 10.74 -2.54 -6.20
N LEU A 73 9.86 -1.54 -6.30
CA LEU A 73 8.67 -1.40 -5.48
C LEU A 73 7.43 -1.06 -6.31
N SER A 74 6.38 -1.86 -6.18
CA SER A 74 5.05 -1.52 -6.72
C SER A 74 4.17 -0.90 -5.64
N ILE A 75 3.86 0.39 -5.79
CA ILE A 75 3.04 1.15 -4.84
C ILE A 75 1.60 1.23 -5.35
N PHE A 76 0.67 0.73 -4.56
CA PHE A 76 -0.78 0.80 -4.76
C PHE A 76 -1.39 1.90 -3.89
N TYR A 77 -2.38 2.61 -4.42
CA TYR A 77 -3.15 3.59 -3.65
C TYR A 77 -4.56 3.74 -4.23
N ILE A 78 -5.54 4.03 -3.36
CA ILE A 78 -6.89 4.36 -3.82
C ILE A 78 -6.89 5.77 -4.43
N HIS A 79 -7.46 5.92 -5.62
CA HIS A 79 -7.72 7.19 -6.28
C HIS A 79 -9.22 7.36 -6.43
N SER A 80 -9.86 7.90 -5.38
CA SER A 80 -11.29 8.13 -5.35
C SER A 80 -11.65 9.40 -4.58
N ASN A 81 -12.84 9.94 -4.86
CA ASN A 81 -13.49 10.97 -4.05
C ASN A 81 -14.66 10.40 -3.23
N ASP A 82 -14.88 9.08 -3.23
CA ASP A 82 -15.84 8.42 -2.36
C ASP A 82 -15.19 8.07 -1.01
N LYS A 83 -15.65 8.75 0.05
CA LYS A 83 -15.24 8.50 1.43
C LYS A 83 -15.47 7.04 1.86
N LYS A 84 -16.58 6.42 1.44
CA LYS A 84 -16.88 5.02 1.78
C LYS A 84 -15.90 4.07 1.14
N LEU A 85 -15.53 4.31 -0.12
CA LEU A 85 -14.56 3.50 -0.85
C LEU A 85 -13.16 3.57 -0.22
N ILE A 86 -12.69 4.78 0.11
CA ILE A 86 -11.38 4.98 0.78
C ILE A 86 -11.35 4.24 2.12
N LYS A 87 -12.40 4.43 2.95
CA LYS A 87 -12.52 3.73 4.23
C LYS A 87 -12.54 2.21 4.04
N THR A 88 -13.25 1.72 3.02
CA THR A 88 -13.34 0.29 2.72
C THR A 88 -12.00 -0.27 2.30
N PHE A 89 -11.25 0.43 1.45
CA PHE A 89 -9.89 0.05 1.06
C PHE A 89 -8.95 -0.04 2.27
N ASN A 90 -8.93 0.99 3.12
CA ASN A 90 -8.08 1.00 4.32
C ASN A 90 -8.43 -0.15 5.28
N GLN A 91 -9.73 -0.34 5.57
CA GLN A 91 -10.18 -1.46 6.40
C GLN A 91 -9.77 -2.80 5.79
N ILE A 92 -9.85 -2.92 4.46
CA ILE A 92 -9.48 -4.14 3.76
C ILE A 92 -8.01 -4.47 4.01
N PHE A 93 -7.12 -3.54 3.67
CA PHE A 93 -5.69 -3.86 3.73
C PHE A 93 -5.13 -3.85 5.15
N LEU A 94 -5.65 -3.03 6.08
CA LEU A 94 -5.27 -3.11 7.49
C LEU A 94 -5.67 -4.45 8.13
N GLY A 95 -6.91 -4.89 7.92
CA GLY A 95 -7.40 -6.13 8.52
C GLY A 95 -6.79 -7.38 7.89
N ALA A 96 -6.51 -7.35 6.58
CA ALA A 96 -5.80 -8.41 5.85
C ALA A 96 -4.41 -8.73 6.43
N PHE A 97 -3.73 -7.73 6.98
CA PHE A 97 -2.40 -7.88 7.56
C PHE A 97 -2.45 -8.07 9.10
N GLU A 98 -3.62 -8.37 9.65
CA GLU A 98 -3.85 -8.49 11.11
C GLU A 98 -3.34 -7.27 11.90
N ILE A 99 -3.38 -6.08 11.29
CA ILE A 99 -2.95 -4.85 11.93
C ILE A 99 -4.07 -4.46 12.89
N GLU A 100 -3.89 -4.79 14.16
CA GLU A 100 -4.88 -4.64 15.24
C GLU A 100 -5.23 -3.15 15.50
N ASN A 101 -6.00 -2.45 14.66
CA ASN A 101 -6.56 -1.11 14.91
C ASN A 101 -5.61 -0.02 15.47
N THR A 102 -4.29 -0.24 15.49
CA THR A 102 -3.31 0.65 16.13
C THR A 102 -2.61 1.56 15.14
N ALA A 103 -2.66 1.25 13.84
CA ALA A 103 -2.00 2.06 12.83
C ALA A 103 -2.80 3.35 12.57
N GLU A 104 -2.18 4.49 12.84
CA GLU A 104 -2.74 5.79 12.51
C GLU A 104 -2.67 6.05 10.99
N LEU A 105 -3.62 6.84 10.49
CA LEU A 105 -3.65 7.26 9.10
C LEU A 105 -3.28 8.74 8.98
N PRO A 106 -2.57 9.14 7.92
CA PRO A 106 -2.10 8.29 6.82
C PRO A 106 -0.86 7.46 7.15
N GLY A 107 -0.64 6.40 6.37
CA GLY A 107 0.49 5.50 6.54
C GLY A 107 0.83 4.71 5.28
N VAL A 108 2.01 4.10 5.27
CA VAL A 108 2.49 3.22 4.21
C VAL A 108 2.72 1.82 4.76
N ILE A 109 2.10 0.82 4.13
CA ILE A 109 2.35 -0.60 4.42
C ILE A 109 3.28 -1.13 3.34
N PHE A 110 4.43 -1.66 3.72
CA PHE A 110 5.37 -2.34 2.84
C PHE A 110 5.35 -3.84 3.10
N PHE A 111 5.50 -4.66 2.06
CA PHE A 111 5.56 -6.11 2.17
C PHE A 111 6.23 -6.74 0.95
N LYS A 112 6.67 -7.99 1.10
CA LYS A 112 7.14 -8.86 0.01
C LYS A 112 6.24 -10.07 -0.12
N ILE A 113 6.24 -10.67 -1.30
CA ILE A 113 5.65 -12.00 -1.52
C ILE A 113 6.79 -12.94 -1.89
N VAL A 114 7.01 -13.96 -1.06
CA VAL A 114 8.03 -14.99 -1.24
C VAL A 114 7.36 -16.34 -1.08
N ASP A 115 7.46 -17.22 -2.07
CA ASP A 115 6.83 -18.54 -2.07
C ASP A 115 5.35 -18.51 -1.64
N ARG A 116 4.57 -17.56 -2.19
CA ARG A 116 3.15 -17.31 -1.85
C ARG A 116 2.88 -16.98 -0.37
N ASN A 117 3.88 -16.48 0.34
CA ASN A 117 3.70 -15.95 1.69
C ASN A 117 4.01 -14.46 1.69
N VAL A 118 3.26 -13.70 2.49
CA VAL A 118 3.61 -12.33 2.81
C VAL A 118 4.77 -12.35 3.81
N GLU A 119 5.86 -11.67 3.45
CA GLU A 119 7.06 -11.50 4.28
C GLU A 119 7.45 -10.01 4.37
N ASP A 120 8.35 -9.68 5.31
CA ASP A 120 8.87 -8.32 5.51
C ASP A 120 7.78 -7.24 5.62
N LEU A 121 6.68 -7.53 6.34
CA LEU A 121 5.63 -6.54 6.59
C LEU A 121 6.18 -5.42 7.48
N GLN A 122 6.12 -4.19 6.98
CA GLN A 122 6.48 -2.97 7.71
C GLN A 122 5.35 -1.95 7.54
N ILE A 123 5.02 -1.24 8.61
CA ILE A 123 4.02 -0.18 8.60
C ILE A 123 4.71 1.09 9.09
N VAL A 124 4.55 2.17 8.34
CA VAL A 124 5.10 3.48 8.69
C VAL A 124 3.96 4.49 8.66
N GLU A 125 3.64 5.04 9.83
CA GLU A 125 2.70 6.15 9.98
C GLU A 125 3.37 7.44 9.50
N LEU A 126 2.60 8.34 8.88
CA LEU A 126 3.09 9.64 8.44
C LEU A 126 2.50 10.70 9.37
N GLU A 127 3.36 11.46 10.04
CA GLU A 127 2.96 12.43 11.05
C GLU A 127 2.29 13.66 10.43
N GLN A 128 2.67 14.04 9.21
CA GLN A 128 2.08 15.17 8.46
C GLN A 128 1.97 16.51 9.23
N ASN A 129 2.89 16.75 10.17
CA ASN A 129 2.86 17.93 11.04
C ASN A 129 2.88 19.26 10.25
N ASP A 130 3.33 19.25 8.99
CA ASP A 130 3.31 20.39 8.09
C ASP A 130 3.03 19.94 6.64
N LYS A 131 2.09 20.63 5.99
CA LYS A 131 1.70 20.41 4.59
C LYS A 131 2.85 20.51 3.61
N MET A 132 3.82 21.38 3.86
CA MET A 132 4.98 21.54 2.99
C MET A 132 5.92 20.32 3.04
N PHE A 133 5.90 19.56 4.14
CA PHE A 133 6.80 18.44 4.36
C PHE A 133 6.17 17.07 4.12
N ALA A 134 4.85 16.95 3.99
CA ALA A 134 4.19 15.66 3.73
C ALA A 134 4.73 14.91 2.49
N PHE A 135 5.09 15.63 1.42
CA PHE A 135 5.73 15.00 0.25
C PHE A 135 7.12 14.45 0.59
N GLN A 136 7.92 15.23 1.32
CA GLN A 136 9.27 14.84 1.71
C GLN A 136 9.23 13.65 2.66
N GLU A 137 8.30 13.65 3.62
CA GLU A 137 8.08 12.54 4.54
C GLU A 137 7.73 11.24 3.82
N LEU A 138 6.74 11.28 2.92
CA LEU A 138 6.36 10.12 2.12
C LEU A 138 7.52 9.65 1.22
N TYR A 139 8.22 10.60 0.58
CA TYR A 139 9.37 10.29 -0.29
C TYR A 139 10.49 9.62 0.50
N SER A 140 10.90 10.19 1.65
CA SER A 140 11.94 9.64 2.51
C SER A 140 11.54 8.28 3.08
N THR A 141 10.28 8.09 3.46
CA THR A 141 9.75 6.80 3.91
C THR A 141 9.95 5.70 2.87
N ILE A 142 9.63 5.98 1.61
CA ILE A 142 9.84 5.03 0.50
C ILE A 142 11.34 4.86 0.20
N GLU A 143 12.12 5.94 0.22
CA GLU A 143 13.55 5.91 -0.05
C GLU A 143 14.30 5.05 0.98
N ASP A 144 13.95 5.17 2.25
CA ASP A 144 14.56 4.43 3.35
C ASP A 144 14.19 2.95 3.29
N TYR A 145 12.92 2.61 3.00
CA TYR A 145 12.52 1.23 2.72
C TYR A 145 13.34 0.61 1.57
N LEU A 146 13.54 1.36 0.47
CA LEU A 146 14.33 0.89 -0.67
C LEU A 146 15.82 0.73 -0.34
N LYS A 147 16.40 1.57 0.53
CA LYS A 147 17.80 1.40 1.00
C LYS A 147 17.93 0.18 1.91
N ASP A 148 17.00 0.00 2.84
CA ASP A 148 17.04 -1.09 3.79
C ASP A 148 16.77 -2.44 3.14
N SER A 149 15.79 -2.52 2.21
CA SER A 149 15.49 -3.75 1.48
C SER A 149 16.64 -4.25 0.58
N ARG A 150 17.54 -3.34 0.13
CA ARG A 150 18.76 -3.69 -0.60
C ARG A 150 19.88 -4.22 0.30
N ASN A 151 19.82 -3.97 1.60
CA ASN A 151 20.77 -4.44 2.58
C ASN A 151 20.16 -5.61 3.36
N ILE A 152 20.71 -6.83 3.23
CA ILE A 152 20.27 -8.00 4.02
C ILE A 152 20.24 -7.61 5.52
N PRO A 153 19.11 -7.68 6.24
CA PRO A 153 19.00 -6.99 7.52
C PRO A 153 19.88 -7.65 8.61
N LYS A 154 20.83 -6.90 9.16
CA LYS A 154 21.21 -7.06 10.57
C LYS A 154 20.33 -6.12 11.39
N PRO A 155 19.70 -6.58 12.48
CA PRO A 155 18.81 -5.74 13.27
C PRO A 155 19.64 -4.65 13.95
N LYS A 156 19.45 -3.39 13.57
CA LYS A 156 19.95 -2.26 14.35
C LYS A 156 18.90 -1.16 14.53
N LYS A 157 18.75 -0.85 15.81
CA LYS A 157 17.94 0.18 16.44
C LYS A 157 18.25 1.56 15.86
N ASN A 158 17.21 2.29 15.48
CA ASN A 158 17.05 3.73 15.70
C ASN A 158 15.55 4.00 15.83
N LYS A 159 15.19 5.15 16.44
CA LYS A 159 13.83 5.55 16.89
C LYS A 159 12.82 5.71 15.74
N LEU A 160 12.57 4.63 15.03
CA LEU A 160 11.36 4.34 14.27
C LEU A 160 10.50 3.51 15.22
N PHE A 161 9.21 3.80 15.32
CA PHE A 161 8.26 2.82 15.84
C PHE A 161 8.17 1.69 14.80
N ASN A 162 9.23 0.88 14.72
CA ASN A 162 9.18 -0.38 14.02
C ASN A 162 8.28 -1.27 14.86
N PHE A 163 6.99 -1.28 14.55
CA PHE A 163 6.12 -2.37 14.97
C PHE A 163 6.55 -3.61 14.18
N PHE A 164 7.69 -4.19 14.55
CA PHE A 164 7.97 -5.61 14.32
C PHE A 164 7.10 -6.38 15.32
N GLY A 165 5.78 -6.31 15.12
CA GLY A 165 4.93 -7.38 15.61
C GLY A 165 5.44 -8.68 14.97
N ASN A 166 5.33 -9.80 15.67
CA ASN A 166 5.37 -11.10 15.01
C ASN A 166 4.14 -11.17 14.10
N VAL A 167 4.21 -10.52 12.94
CA VAL A 167 3.20 -10.64 11.90
C VAL A 167 3.27 -12.11 11.53
N LYS A 168 2.20 -12.85 11.85
CA LYS A 168 2.05 -14.22 11.38
C LYS A 168 2.40 -14.23 9.89
N LYS A 169 3.15 -15.23 9.43
CA LYS A 169 3.24 -15.46 7.99
C LYS A 169 1.81 -15.59 7.47
N VAL A 170 1.33 -14.56 6.78
CA VAL A 170 0.01 -14.57 6.17
C VAL A 170 0.19 -15.27 4.84
N ALA A 171 -0.42 -16.45 4.72
CA ALA A 171 -0.46 -17.14 3.44
C ALA A 171 -1.24 -16.25 2.45
N VAL A 172 -0.78 -16.19 1.21
CA VAL A 172 -1.44 -15.41 0.16
C VAL A 172 -2.91 -15.85 -0.02
N GLU A 173 -3.21 -17.12 0.19
CA GLU A 173 -4.56 -17.68 0.15
C GLU A 173 -5.45 -17.13 1.27
N GLU A 174 -4.90 -16.91 2.49
CA GLU A 174 -5.62 -16.30 3.60
C GLU A 174 -5.90 -14.82 3.31
N LEU A 175 -4.92 -14.12 2.75
CA LEU A 175 -5.06 -12.75 2.27
C LEU A 175 -6.15 -12.63 1.20
N ILE A 176 -6.19 -13.55 0.23
CA ILE A 176 -7.25 -13.62 -0.79
C ILE A 176 -8.60 -13.85 -0.13
N ALA A 177 -8.70 -14.88 0.72
CA ALA A 177 -9.96 -15.23 1.36
C ALA A 177 -10.50 -14.06 2.18
N TRP A 178 -9.62 -13.35 2.90
CA TRP A 178 -9.96 -12.18 3.66
C TRP A 178 -10.45 -11.04 2.76
N VAL A 179 -9.69 -10.69 1.72
CA VAL A 179 -10.04 -9.63 0.76
C VAL A 179 -11.37 -9.93 0.07
N LEU A 180 -11.59 -11.16 -0.36
CA LEU A 180 -12.84 -11.58 -1.00
C LEU A 180 -14.02 -11.56 -0.01
N ASN A 181 -13.86 -12.11 1.19
CA ASN A 181 -14.92 -12.13 2.19
C ASN A 181 -15.37 -10.72 2.59
N GLU A 182 -14.41 -9.81 2.82
CA GLU A 182 -14.74 -8.42 3.16
C GLU A 182 -15.34 -7.66 1.97
N SER A 183 -14.92 -7.98 0.74
CA SER A 183 -15.55 -7.41 -0.46
C SER A 183 -17.01 -7.86 -0.62
N ILE A 184 -17.32 -9.13 -0.31
CA ILE A 184 -18.67 -9.71 -0.42
C ILE A 184 -19.59 -9.15 0.68
N LYS A 185 -19.14 -9.17 1.94
CA LYS A 185 -19.91 -8.63 3.08
C LYS A 185 -20.27 -7.16 2.90
N LYS A 186 -19.37 -6.37 2.31
CA LYS A 186 -19.60 -4.94 2.10
C LYS A 186 -20.39 -4.64 0.82
N ALA A 187 -20.33 -5.51 -0.19
CA ALA A 187 -21.20 -5.42 -1.37
C ALA A 187 -22.68 -5.74 -1.06
N GLN A 188 -22.96 -6.48 0.00
CA GLN A 188 -24.33 -6.75 0.47
C GLN A 188 -24.93 -5.62 1.33
N ASN A 189 -24.11 -4.65 1.76
CA ASN A 189 -24.50 -3.53 2.62
C ASN A 189 -24.41 -2.15 1.91
N LEU A 190 -24.31 -2.16 0.57
CA LEU A 190 -24.36 -0.98 -0.31
C LEU A 190 -25.62 -1.05 -1.18
#